data_AF-G9MUD5-F1
#
_entry.id   AF-G9MUD5-F1
#
_cell.length_a   1.000
_cell.length_b   1.000
_cell.length_c   1.000
_cell.angle_alpha   90.00
_cell.angle_beta   90.00
_cell.angle_gamma   90.00
#
_symmetry.space_group_name_H-M   'P 1'
#
loop_
_entity.id
_entity.type
_entity.pdbx_description
1 polymer ?
#
loop_
_entity_poly.entity_id
_entity_poly.type
_entity_poly.pdbx_seq_one_letter_code
_entity_poly.pdbx_strand_id
1 'polypeptide(L)'
;MSASLGKFTSALMAASQENTVALAALNFDFSLYKVEAPKEYQALGSCLSDERRILAEGGSQHLTARKLGAVFRTRLPAVPHLLRAFAASSPLRNVFAQKVGIDGTSIWAAATSGTEALCAQLLACMLARFWAADEATSIWAEILEARKIELSERGGNFDIPELAAMQTTVSRDQLADWDASARAWLRTADAVNLKQQSQLRLIIENLNVEVNQRRNTYESVMEVWFESMKVVDKLVAGVPQSVHNGAVLVGLSA
;
A
#
# COMPACT_ATOMS: atom_id res chain seq x y z
N MET A 1 -7.44 -28.46 44.68
CA MET A 1 -7.67 -27.44 43.63
C MET A 1 -6.48 -27.41 42.67
N SER A 2 -6.41 -28.28 41.66
CA SER A 2 -5.27 -28.26 40.69
C SER A 2 -5.61 -28.74 39.27
N ALA A 3 -6.88 -28.95 38.91
CA ALA A 3 -7.27 -29.50 37.61
C ALA A 3 -7.67 -28.45 36.55
N SER A 4 -7.78 -27.18 36.94
CA SER A 4 -8.35 -26.12 36.07
C SER A 4 -7.29 -25.29 35.35
N LEU A 5 -6.05 -25.22 35.87
CA LEU A 5 -4.96 -24.46 35.25
C LEU A 5 -4.38 -25.18 34.02
N GLY A 6 -4.22 -26.50 34.07
CA GLY A 6 -3.68 -27.29 32.94
C GLY A 6 -4.59 -27.35 31.71
N LYS A 7 -5.91 -27.23 31.89
CA LYS A 7 -6.87 -27.17 30.77
C LYS A 7 -6.82 -25.84 30.01
N PHE A 8 -6.51 -24.74 30.70
CA PHE A 8 -6.38 -23.42 30.08
C PHE A 8 -5.09 -23.32 29.25
N THR A 9 -3.97 -23.82 29.78
CA THR A 9 -2.69 -23.90 29.05
C THR A 9 -2.78 -24.84 27.84
N SER A 10 -3.50 -25.96 27.99
CA SER A 10 -3.75 -26.91 26.89
C SER A 10 -4.64 -26.32 25.79
N ALA A 11 -5.66 -25.53 26.12
CA ALA A 11 -6.50 -24.86 25.13
C ALA A 11 -5.75 -23.75 24.38
N LEU A 12 -4.88 -23.01 25.07
CA LEU A 12 -4.03 -21.98 24.46
C LEU A 12 -2.96 -22.60 23.54
N MET A 13 -2.41 -23.76 23.91
CA MET A 13 -1.46 -24.51 23.08
C MET A 13 -2.13 -25.17 21.87
N ALA A 14 -3.34 -25.73 22.03
CA ALA A 14 -4.11 -26.32 20.93
C ALA A 14 -4.60 -25.25 19.95
N ALA A 15 -5.12 -24.11 20.44
CA ALA A 15 -5.47 -22.97 19.62
C ALA A 15 -4.23 -22.38 18.90
N SER A 16 -3.08 -22.33 19.57
CA SER A 16 -1.81 -21.92 18.96
C SER A 16 -1.37 -22.90 17.86
N GLN A 17 -1.50 -24.21 18.04
CA GLN A 17 -1.12 -25.19 17.03
C GLN A 17 -2.02 -25.16 15.80
N GLU A 18 -3.35 -25.11 15.97
CA GLU A 18 -4.29 -24.98 14.84
C GLU A 18 -4.08 -23.66 14.09
N ASN A 19 -3.87 -22.57 14.82
CA ASN A 19 -3.58 -21.27 14.22
C ASN A 19 -2.21 -21.26 13.52
N THR A 20 -1.22 -22.00 14.00
CA THR A 20 0.11 -22.13 13.36
C THR A 20 0.05 -22.86 12.02
N VAL A 21 -0.74 -23.94 11.94
CA VAL A 21 -0.94 -24.68 10.68
C VAL A 21 -1.76 -23.85 9.68
N ALA A 22 -2.81 -23.18 10.16
CA ALA A 22 -3.57 -22.24 9.34
C ALA A 22 -2.68 -21.08 8.85
N LEU A 23 -1.84 -20.51 9.71
CA LEU A 23 -0.89 -19.45 9.37
C LEU A 23 0.16 -19.88 8.35
N ALA A 24 0.69 -21.10 8.48
CA ALA A 24 1.60 -21.66 7.49
C ALA A 24 0.91 -21.79 6.13
N ALA A 25 -0.33 -22.26 6.12
CA ALA A 25 -1.14 -22.33 4.90
C ALA A 25 -1.46 -20.93 4.32
N LEU A 26 -1.75 -19.92 5.15
CA LEU A 26 -2.09 -18.56 4.70
C LEU A 26 -0.87 -17.78 4.19
N ASN A 27 0.29 -17.91 4.84
CA ASN A 27 1.54 -17.35 4.31
C ASN A 27 1.91 -18.01 2.98
N PHE A 28 1.70 -19.33 2.87
CA PHE A 28 1.87 -20.07 1.63
C PHE A 28 0.87 -19.58 0.55
N ASP A 29 -0.38 -19.30 0.91
CA ASP A 29 -1.40 -18.78 -0.01
C ASP A 29 -1.04 -17.40 -0.56
N PHE A 30 -0.50 -16.48 0.26
CA PHE A 30 -0.02 -15.18 -0.25
C PHE A 30 1.16 -15.31 -1.22
N SER A 31 2.01 -16.32 -1.05
CA SER A 31 3.14 -16.57 -1.96
C SER A 31 2.71 -17.14 -3.32
N LEU A 32 1.58 -17.84 -3.37
CA LEU A 32 1.10 -18.53 -4.56
C LEU A 32 0.02 -17.75 -5.32
N TYR A 33 -0.72 -16.87 -4.65
CA TYR A 33 -1.76 -16.09 -5.28
C TYR A 33 -1.16 -14.93 -6.09
N LYS A 34 -1.16 -15.10 -7.41
CA LYS A 34 -0.76 -14.09 -8.40
C LYS A 34 -1.91 -13.87 -9.36
N VAL A 35 -2.21 -12.60 -9.62
CA VAL A 35 -3.17 -12.21 -10.67
C VAL A 35 -2.43 -11.68 -11.88
N GLU A 36 -3.05 -11.80 -13.05
CA GLU A 36 -2.56 -11.11 -14.25
C GLU A 36 -2.65 -9.60 -14.04
N ALA A 37 -1.53 -8.89 -14.28
CA ALA A 37 -1.50 -7.45 -14.15
C ALA A 37 -2.48 -6.79 -15.14
N PRO A 38 -3.24 -5.75 -14.71
CA PRO A 38 -4.13 -5.03 -15.61
C PRO A 38 -3.38 -4.49 -16.83
N LYS A 39 -4.07 -4.39 -17.97
CA LYS A 39 -3.48 -3.98 -19.26
C LYS A 39 -2.73 -2.65 -19.16
N GLU A 40 -3.23 -1.76 -18.34
CA GLU A 40 -2.66 -0.44 -18.07
C GLU A 40 -1.22 -0.51 -17.52
N TYR A 41 -0.89 -1.55 -16.75
CA TYR A 41 0.42 -1.72 -16.11
C TYR A 41 1.40 -2.53 -16.97
N GLN A 42 0.95 -3.19 -18.04
CA GLN A 42 1.79 -4.09 -18.85
C GLN A 42 3.00 -3.38 -19.47
N ALA A 43 2.87 -2.10 -19.81
CA ALA A 43 3.99 -1.30 -20.28
C ALA A 43 5.08 -1.14 -19.21
N LEU A 44 4.69 -0.93 -17.94
CA LEU A 44 5.63 -0.89 -16.82
C LEU A 44 6.35 -2.23 -16.67
N GLY A 45 5.58 -3.33 -16.65
CA GLY A 45 6.14 -4.68 -16.56
C GLY A 45 7.19 -4.95 -17.64
N SER A 46 6.93 -4.51 -18.87
CA SER A 46 7.83 -4.65 -20.02
C SER A 46 9.13 -3.85 -19.89
N CYS A 47 9.12 -2.77 -19.12
CA CYS A 47 10.30 -1.93 -18.90
C CYS A 47 11.14 -2.36 -17.69
N LEU A 48 10.64 -3.26 -16.84
CA LEU A 48 11.42 -3.83 -15.76
C LEU A 48 12.40 -4.88 -16.31
N SER A 49 13.61 -4.91 -15.73
CA SER A 49 14.55 -6.02 -15.90
C SER A 49 13.92 -7.33 -15.42
N ASP A 50 14.33 -8.47 -15.99
CA ASP A 50 13.81 -9.78 -15.60
C ASP A 50 13.99 -10.07 -14.10
N GLU A 51 15.11 -9.66 -13.50
CA GLU A 51 15.36 -9.79 -12.07
C GLU A 51 14.30 -9.07 -11.22
N ARG A 52 14.05 -7.78 -11.49
CA ARG A 52 12.99 -7.01 -10.83
C ARG A 52 11.60 -7.59 -11.05
N ARG A 53 11.32 -8.13 -12.24
CA ARG A 53 10.03 -8.78 -12.52
C ARG A 53 9.85 -10.04 -11.67
N ILE A 54 10.87 -10.88 -11.57
CA ILE A 54 10.86 -12.09 -10.72
C ILE A 54 10.70 -11.70 -9.24
N LEU A 55 11.45 -10.70 -8.76
CA LEU A 55 11.33 -10.20 -7.39
C LEU A 55 9.95 -9.63 -7.07
N ALA A 56 9.34 -8.92 -8.02
CA ALA A 56 8.02 -8.34 -7.87
C ALA A 56 6.88 -9.38 -7.95
N GLU A 57 7.06 -10.48 -8.68
CA GLU A 57 6.01 -11.48 -8.91
C GLU A 57 6.06 -12.68 -7.94
N GLY A 58 7.20 -12.94 -7.32
CA GLY A 58 7.37 -14.07 -6.41
C GLY A 58 8.29 -13.80 -5.22
N GLY A 59 8.84 -12.59 -5.10
CA GLY A 59 9.75 -12.21 -4.01
C GLY A 59 9.06 -11.54 -2.83
N SER A 60 9.87 -10.93 -1.96
CA SER A 60 9.42 -10.24 -0.75
C SER A 60 8.46 -9.08 -1.04
N GLN A 61 8.62 -8.40 -2.18
CA GLN A 61 7.75 -7.30 -2.62
C GLN A 61 6.34 -7.80 -2.95
N HIS A 62 6.21 -8.95 -3.62
CA HIS A 62 4.91 -9.60 -3.87
C HIS A 62 4.19 -9.93 -2.56
N LEU A 63 4.90 -10.60 -1.65
CA LEU A 63 4.36 -10.96 -0.34
C LEU A 63 3.92 -9.74 0.45
N THR A 64 4.72 -8.67 0.44
CA THR A 64 4.39 -7.42 1.12
C THR A 64 3.15 -6.78 0.51
N ALA A 65 3.07 -6.68 -0.81
CA ALA A 65 1.91 -6.16 -1.53
C ALA A 65 0.61 -6.90 -1.16
N ARG A 66 0.64 -8.24 -1.17
CA ARG A 66 -0.48 -9.11 -0.80
C ARG A 66 -0.91 -8.90 0.65
N LYS A 67 0.05 -8.90 1.58
CA LYS A 67 -0.17 -8.69 3.01
C LYS A 67 -0.81 -7.33 3.29
N LEU A 68 -0.26 -6.26 2.71
CA LEU A 68 -0.80 -4.91 2.85
C LEU A 68 -2.21 -4.82 2.26
N GLY A 69 -2.42 -5.35 1.04
CA GLY A 69 -3.74 -5.39 0.40
C GLY A 69 -4.79 -6.07 1.27
N ALA A 70 -4.47 -7.21 1.88
CA ALA A 70 -5.37 -7.93 2.78
C ALA A 70 -5.76 -7.11 4.02
N VAL A 71 -4.80 -6.40 4.64
CA VAL A 71 -5.04 -5.60 5.86
C VAL A 71 -6.00 -4.44 5.63
N PHE A 72 -5.94 -3.78 4.47
CA PHE A 72 -6.77 -2.61 4.21
C PHE A 72 -8.06 -2.90 3.42
N ARG A 73 -8.17 -4.07 2.80
CA ARG A 73 -9.26 -4.48 1.89
C ARG A 73 -10.64 -3.97 2.25
N THR A 74 -11.04 -4.13 3.51
CA THR A 74 -12.41 -3.85 3.99
C THR A 74 -12.75 -2.37 4.14
N ARG A 75 -11.76 -1.47 4.01
CA ARG A 75 -11.93 -0.02 4.13
C ARG A 75 -11.67 0.73 2.83
N LEU A 76 -11.15 0.07 1.80
CA LEU A 76 -10.73 0.73 0.57
C LEU A 76 -11.94 1.28 -0.22
N PRO A 77 -11.88 2.55 -0.66
CA PRO A 77 -12.88 3.07 -1.60
C PRO A 77 -12.68 2.48 -3.00
N ALA A 78 -13.76 2.41 -3.78
CA ALA A 78 -13.67 2.05 -5.19
C ALA A 78 -13.12 3.23 -6.00
N VAL A 79 -11.92 3.06 -6.57
CA VAL A 79 -11.20 4.12 -7.32
C VAL A 79 -10.62 3.63 -8.66
N PRO A 80 -11.46 3.09 -9.56
CA PRO A 80 -10.99 2.44 -10.79
C PRO A 80 -10.32 3.40 -11.79
N HIS A 81 -10.72 4.67 -11.84
CA HIS A 81 -10.16 5.66 -12.76
C HIS A 81 -8.77 6.09 -12.29
N LEU A 82 -8.59 6.29 -10.99
CA LEU A 82 -7.30 6.57 -10.37
C LEU A 82 -6.32 5.42 -10.62
N LEU A 83 -6.74 4.17 -10.37
CA LEU A 83 -5.86 3.02 -10.60
C LEU A 83 -5.44 2.87 -12.07
N ARG A 84 -6.32 3.23 -13.02
CA ARG A 84 -5.98 3.28 -14.45
C ARG A 84 -5.00 4.41 -14.77
N ALA A 85 -5.24 5.60 -14.23
CA ALA A 85 -4.39 6.77 -14.45
C ALA A 85 -2.99 6.60 -13.82
N PHE A 86 -2.90 5.95 -12.65
CA PHE A 86 -1.65 5.69 -11.96
C PHE A 86 -0.66 4.90 -12.83
N ALA A 87 -1.15 3.92 -13.60
CA ALA A 87 -0.34 3.17 -14.53
C ALA A 87 0.24 4.03 -15.68
N ALA A 88 -0.56 4.98 -16.19
CA ALA A 88 -0.19 5.85 -17.30
C ALA A 88 0.84 6.93 -16.90
N SER A 89 0.99 7.20 -15.60
CA SER A 89 2.02 8.11 -15.07
C SER A 89 3.45 7.55 -15.17
N SER A 90 3.61 6.32 -15.67
CA SER A 90 4.88 5.62 -15.77
C SER A 90 5.88 6.38 -16.67
N PRO A 91 7.06 6.79 -16.17
CA PRO A 91 8.06 7.54 -16.93
C PRO A 91 8.83 6.65 -17.92
N LEU A 92 8.13 5.98 -18.84
CA LEU A 92 8.69 4.95 -19.72
C LEU A 92 9.38 5.53 -20.96
N ARG A 93 10.44 6.33 -20.74
CA ARG A 93 11.31 6.84 -21.81
C ARG A 93 12.79 6.72 -21.47
N ASN A 94 13.30 5.51 -21.22
CA ASN A 94 14.76 5.34 -21.20
C ASN A 94 15.25 4.07 -21.90
N VAL A 95 16.19 4.24 -22.83
CA VAL A 95 16.73 3.21 -23.75
C VAL A 95 17.62 2.19 -23.02
N PHE A 96 17.98 2.46 -21.76
CA PHE A 96 18.82 1.60 -20.91
C PHE A 96 18.05 0.88 -19.78
N ALA A 97 16.71 0.81 -19.87
CA ALA A 97 15.85 0.25 -18.84
C ALA A 97 16.20 -1.20 -18.41
N GLN A 98 16.82 -1.98 -19.30
CA GLN A 98 17.24 -3.36 -19.02
C GLN A 98 18.44 -3.49 -18.06
N LYS A 99 19.23 -2.42 -17.82
CA LYS A 99 20.42 -2.49 -16.94
C LYS A 99 20.47 -1.41 -15.85
N VAL A 100 19.80 -0.27 -16.05
CA VAL A 100 19.66 0.82 -15.07
C VAL A 100 18.23 1.33 -15.15
N GLY A 101 17.27 0.43 -14.90
CA GLY A 101 15.85 0.73 -15.01
C GLY A 101 15.31 1.57 -13.87
N ILE A 102 14.15 2.16 -14.11
CA ILE A 102 13.29 2.75 -13.08
C ILE A 102 12.94 1.66 -12.07
N ASP A 103 12.97 1.98 -10.77
CA ASP A 103 12.47 1.05 -9.76
C ASP A 103 10.94 1.13 -9.69
N GLY A 104 10.29 0.31 -10.51
CA GLY A 104 8.84 0.08 -10.46
C GLY A 104 8.48 -1.26 -9.82
N THR A 105 9.39 -1.84 -9.04
CA THR A 105 9.26 -3.20 -8.50
C THR A 105 8.03 -3.33 -7.61
N SER A 106 7.82 -2.39 -6.66
CA SER A 106 6.65 -2.42 -5.77
C SER A 106 5.33 -2.17 -6.50
N ILE A 107 5.33 -1.30 -7.52
CA ILE A 107 4.14 -1.04 -8.36
C ILE A 107 3.76 -2.28 -9.16
N TRP A 108 4.73 -2.96 -9.77
CA TRP A 108 4.47 -4.21 -10.49
C TRP A 108 3.99 -5.30 -9.54
N ALA A 109 4.63 -5.43 -8.37
CA ALA A 109 4.21 -6.37 -7.34
C ALA A 109 2.76 -6.13 -6.90
N ALA A 110 2.37 -4.85 -6.71
CA ALA A 110 1.00 -4.47 -6.42
C ALA A 110 0.05 -4.83 -7.57
N ALA A 111 0.40 -4.51 -8.80
CA ALA A 111 -0.40 -4.81 -9.99
C ALA A 111 -0.65 -6.32 -10.17
N THR A 112 0.31 -7.17 -9.81
CA THR A 112 0.17 -8.64 -9.84
C THR A 112 -0.40 -9.23 -8.54
N SER A 113 -0.70 -8.40 -7.55
CA SER A 113 -1.25 -8.80 -6.24
C SER A 113 -2.73 -8.47 -6.07
N GLY A 114 -3.27 -7.55 -6.86
CA GLY A 114 -4.68 -7.15 -6.84
C GLY A 114 -4.90 -5.65 -6.67
N THR A 115 -6.15 -5.21 -6.79
CA THR A 115 -6.52 -3.80 -6.69
C THR A 115 -6.27 -3.25 -5.28
N GLU A 116 -6.45 -4.06 -4.25
CA GLU A 116 -6.20 -3.66 -2.87
C GLU A 116 -4.72 -3.38 -2.62
N ALA A 117 -3.84 -4.15 -3.25
CA ALA A 117 -2.40 -3.93 -3.18
C ALA A 117 -1.98 -2.66 -3.95
N LEU A 118 -2.64 -2.35 -5.08
CA LEU A 118 -2.43 -1.08 -5.78
C LEU A 118 -2.84 0.13 -4.93
N CYS A 119 -3.94 0.04 -4.20
CA CYS A 119 -4.30 1.09 -3.25
C CYS A 119 -3.23 1.24 -2.15
N ALA A 120 -2.71 0.14 -1.62
CA ALA A 120 -1.62 0.18 -0.64
C ALA A 120 -0.31 0.77 -1.22
N GLN A 121 -0.04 0.59 -2.51
CA GLN A 121 1.05 1.27 -3.20
C GLN A 121 0.83 2.78 -3.29
N LEU A 122 -0.41 3.25 -3.52
CA LEU A 122 -0.73 4.69 -3.47
C LEU A 122 -0.50 5.27 -2.07
N LEU A 123 -0.82 4.53 -1.01
CA LEU A 123 -0.46 4.90 0.36
C LEU A 123 1.06 5.00 0.53
N ALA A 124 1.82 4.07 -0.02
CA ALA A 124 3.29 4.13 0.04
C ALA A 124 3.83 5.38 -0.66
N CYS A 125 3.30 5.73 -1.83
CA CYS A 125 3.64 7.00 -2.50
C CYS A 125 3.30 8.21 -1.62
N MET A 126 2.13 8.22 -0.99
CA MET A 126 1.74 9.29 -0.07
C MET A 126 2.73 9.39 1.11
N LEU A 127 3.05 8.29 1.78
CA LEU A 127 3.96 8.31 2.92
C LEU A 127 5.37 8.74 2.51
N ALA A 128 5.87 8.22 1.38
CA ALA A 128 7.19 8.55 0.84
C ALA A 128 7.32 10.02 0.40
N ARG A 129 6.20 10.68 0.08
CA ARG A 129 6.17 12.09 -0.32
C ARG A 129 6.36 13.04 0.87
N PHE A 130 5.78 12.71 2.02
CA PHE A 130 5.63 13.65 3.13
C PHE A 130 6.56 13.37 4.31
N TRP A 131 7.00 12.13 4.48
CA TRP A 131 7.84 11.75 5.61
C TRP A 131 9.20 11.20 5.18
N ALA A 132 10.18 11.38 6.08
CA ALA A 132 11.49 10.72 5.96
C ALA A 132 11.31 9.19 6.03
N ALA A 133 12.29 8.44 5.53
CA ALA A 133 12.14 6.99 5.35
C ALA A 133 11.90 6.23 6.67
N ASP A 134 12.60 6.62 7.74
CA ASP A 134 12.47 6.06 9.08
C ASP A 134 11.13 6.41 9.73
N GLU A 135 10.66 7.64 9.55
CA GLU A 135 9.36 8.10 10.00
C GLU A 135 8.22 7.41 9.25
N ALA A 136 8.29 7.35 7.91
CA ALA A 136 7.33 6.63 7.07
C ALA A 136 7.22 5.15 7.46
N THR A 137 8.35 4.49 7.72
CA THR A 137 8.39 3.09 8.20
C THR A 137 7.71 2.96 9.57
N SER A 138 7.88 3.95 10.44
CA SER A 138 7.23 3.96 11.76
C SER A 138 5.72 4.18 11.66
N ILE A 139 5.28 5.09 10.78
CA ILE A 139 3.86 5.31 10.47
C ILE A 139 3.23 4.05 9.89
N TRP A 140 3.89 3.38 8.93
CA TRP A 140 3.45 2.10 8.39
C TRP A 140 3.23 1.05 9.48
N ALA A 141 4.18 0.92 10.41
CA ALA A 141 4.07 -0.03 11.51
C ALA A 141 2.87 0.31 12.42
N GLU A 142 2.71 1.59 12.77
CA GLU A 142 1.60 2.07 13.60
C GLU A 142 0.24 1.79 12.96
N ILE A 143 0.06 2.16 11.68
CA ILE A 143 -1.23 1.97 11.01
C ILE A 143 -1.58 0.50 10.80
N LEU A 144 -0.59 -0.38 10.58
CA LEU A 144 -0.83 -1.81 10.43
C LEU A 144 -1.30 -2.43 11.75
N GLU A 145 -0.65 -2.09 12.85
CA GLU A 145 -1.07 -2.59 14.16
C GLU A 145 -2.45 -2.04 14.56
N ALA A 146 -2.71 -0.75 14.34
CA ALA A 146 -4.03 -0.16 14.57
C ALA A 146 -5.13 -0.85 13.73
N ARG A 147 -4.85 -1.17 12.46
CA ARG A 147 -5.80 -1.92 11.61
C ARG A 147 -6.08 -3.32 12.10
N LYS A 148 -5.07 -4.06 12.55
CA LYS A 148 -5.26 -5.42 13.07
C LYS A 148 -6.11 -5.40 14.34
N ILE A 149 -5.85 -4.44 15.23
CA ILE A 149 -6.67 -4.23 16.43
C ILE A 149 -8.13 -3.98 16.01
N GLU A 150 -8.37 -3.05 15.08
CA GLU A 150 -9.73 -2.76 14.60
C GLU A 150 -10.42 -4.00 13.98
N LEU A 151 -9.69 -4.80 13.19
CA LEU A 151 -10.22 -6.04 12.63
C LEU A 151 -10.57 -7.06 13.73
N SER A 152 -9.75 -7.15 14.78
CA SER A 152 -9.98 -8.05 15.90
C SER A 152 -11.17 -7.63 16.76
N GLU A 153 -11.39 -6.33 16.93
CA GLU A 153 -12.48 -5.77 17.73
C GLU A 153 -13.83 -5.81 17.01
N ARG A 154 -13.83 -5.83 15.67
CA ARG A 154 -15.05 -5.88 14.85
C ARG A 154 -15.96 -7.05 15.21
N GLY A 155 -15.38 -8.20 15.57
CA GLY A 155 -16.10 -9.45 15.82
C GLY A 155 -16.88 -9.97 14.59
N GLY A 156 -17.38 -11.21 14.65
CA GLY A 156 -18.25 -11.79 13.63
C GLY A 156 -17.59 -12.82 12.71
N ASN A 157 -18.24 -13.12 11.58
CA ASN A 157 -17.70 -14.04 10.57
C ASN A 157 -16.64 -13.31 9.75
N PHE A 158 -15.43 -13.85 9.74
CA PHE A 158 -14.31 -13.37 8.94
C PHE A 158 -14.15 -14.23 7.69
N ASP A 159 -13.85 -13.58 6.55
CA ASP A 159 -13.38 -14.32 5.39
C ASP A 159 -11.90 -14.74 5.57
N ILE A 160 -11.43 -15.65 4.71
CA ILE A 160 -10.07 -16.17 4.80
C ILE A 160 -9.01 -15.03 4.69
N PRO A 161 -9.12 -14.08 3.75
CA PRO A 161 -8.22 -12.92 3.69
C PRO A 161 -8.21 -12.04 4.96
N GLU A 162 -9.35 -11.84 5.61
CA GLU A 162 -9.43 -11.08 6.86
C GLU A 162 -8.75 -11.81 8.03
N LEU A 163 -8.96 -13.12 8.15
CA LEU A 163 -8.27 -13.95 9.14
C LEU A 163 -6.74 -13.90 8.91
N ALA A 164 -6.34 -13.98 7.63
CA ALA A 164 -4.94 -13.86 7.26
C ALA A 164 -4.38 -12.48 7.61
N ALA A 165 -5.11 -11.40 7.33
CA ALA A 165 -4.71 -10.03 7.65
C ALA A 165 -4.47 -9.82 9.16
N MET A 166 -5.34 -10.34 10.02
CA MET A 166 -5.22 -10.21 11.47
C MET A 166 -3.95 -10.85 12.04
N GLN A 167 -3.55 -11.98 11.46
CA GLN A 167 -2.39 -12.75 11.92
C GLN A 167 -1.10 -12.45 11.12
N THR A 168 -1.23 -11.66 10.05
CA THR A 168 -0.11 -11.32 9.18
C THR A 168 0.91 -10.47 9.92
N THR A 169 2.17 -10.87 9.85
CA THR A 169 3.30 -10.04 10.28
C THR A 169 4.01 -9.48 9.05
N VAL A 170 4.19 -8.16 9.03
CA VAL A 170 5.03 -7.44 8.05
C VAL A 170 6.17 -6.84 8.85
N SER A 171 7.41 -7.24 8.57
CA SER A 171 8.56 -6.72 9.32
C SER A 171 8.85 -5.27 8.97
N ARG A 172 9.55 -4.55 9.86
CA ARG A 172 10.00 -3.18 9.56
C ARG A 172 10.90 -3.11 8.34
N ASP A 173 11.72 -4.14 8.10
CA ASP A 173 12.57 -4.21 6.91
C ASP A 173 11.72 -4.34 5.63
N GLN A 174 10.65 -5.15 5.66
CA GLN A 174 9.73 -5.25 4.53
C GLN A 174 9.02 -3.90 4.25
N LEU A 175 8.65 -3.17 5.30
CA LEU A 175 8.04 -1.84 5.17
C LEU A 175 9.05 -0.81 4.62
N ALA A 176 10.30 -0.87 5.08
CA ALA A 176 11.37 -0.01 4.60
C ALA A 176 11.69 -0.28 3.12
N ASP A 177 11.75 -1.55 2.71
CA ASP A 177 11.95 -1.94 1.31
C ASP A 177 10.79 -1.50 0.41
N TRP A 178 9.55 -1.60 0.92
CA TRP A 178 8.36 -1.13 0.22
C TRP A 178 8.36 0.39 0.04
N ASP A 179 8.64 1.15 1.11
CA ASP A 179 8.78 2.62 1.06
C ASP A 179 9.93 3.06 0.14
N ALA A 180 11.08 2.38 0.21
CA ALA A 180 12.24 2.69 -0.60
C ALA A 180 11.93 2.58 -2.10
N SER A 181 11.21 1.53 -2.50
CA SER A 181 10.80 1.33 -3.90
C SER A 181 9.79 2.40 -4.35
N ALA A 182 8.78 2.71 -3.53
CA ALA A 182 7.85 3.80 -3.79
C ALA A 182 8.57 5.16 -3.92
N ARG A 183 9.54 5.44 -3.06
CA ARG A 183 10.32 6.68 -3.08
C ARG A 183 11.22 6.78 -4.32
N ALA A 184 11.84 5.67 -4.73
CA ALA A 184 12.63 5.61 -5.95
C ALA A 184 11.77 5.88 -7.19
N TRP A 185 10.55 5.35 -7.22
CA TRP A 185 9.55 5.67 -8.24
C TRP A 185 9.21 7.17 -8.27
N LEU A 186 8.84 7.76 -7.12
CA LEU A 186 8.47 9.17 -7.03
C LEU A 186 9.59 10.11 -7.49
N ARG A 187 10.85 9.83 -7.12
CA ARG A 187 11.99 10.62 -7.59
C ARG A 187 12.11 10.61 -9.11
N THR A 188 11.83 9.47 -9.74
CA THR A 188 11.84 9.34 -11.19
C THR A 188 10.67 10.09 -11.81
N ALA A 189 9.46 9.92 -11.28
CA ALA A 189 8.26 10.58 -11.75
C ALA A 189 8.38 12.12 -11.65
N ASP A 190 8.91 12.62 -10.53
CA ASP A 190 9.20 14.02 -10.30
C ASP A 190 10.23 14.56 -11.30
N ALA A 191 11.30 13.81 -11.58
CA ALA A 191 12.32 14.24 -12.54
C ALA A 191 11.74 14.39 -13.96
N VAL A 192 10.83 13.49 -14.35
CA VAL A 192 10.16 13.56 -15.66
C VAL A 192 9.11 14.67 -15.71
N ASN A 193 8.40 14.92 -14.62
CA ASN A 193 7.35 15.93 -14.52
C ASN A 193 7.78 17.16 -13.73
N LEU A 194 9.07 17.52 -13.78
CA LEU A 194 9.68 18.50 -12.87
C LEU A 194 8.95 19.83 -12.86
N LYS A 195 8.51 20.31 -14.03
CA LYS A 195 7.81 21.59 -14.15
C LYS A 195 6.44 21.54 -13.46
N GLN A 196 5.64 20.54 -13.77
CA GLN A 196 4.30 20.34 -13.20
C GLN A 196 4.41 20.14 -11.68
N GLN A 197 5.36 19.33 -11.25
CA GLN A 197 5.58 19.04 -9.84
C GLN A 197 6.07 20.27 -9.07
N SER A 198 6.94 21.09 -9.65
CA SER A 198 7.38 22.35 -9.04
C SER A 198 6.22 23.34 -8.91
N GLN A 199 5.38 23.46 -9.95
CA GLN A 199 4.21 24.34 -9.90
C GLN A 199 3.20 23.90 -8.84
N LEU A 200 2.90 22.60 -8.78
CA LEU A 200 2.00 22.06 -7.77
C LEU A 200 2.56 22.30 -6.36
N ARG A 201 3.85 22.04 -6.14
CA ARG A 201 4.49 22.28 -4.84
C ARG A 201 4.41 23.74 -4.42
N LEU A 202 4.69 24.67 -5.34
CA LEU A 202 4.54 26.10 -5.06
C LEU A 202 3.10 26.48 -4.70
N ILE A 203 2.09 25.89 -5.35
CA ILE A 203 0.69 26.12 -4.98
C ILE A 203 0.44 25.61 -3.55
N ILE A 204 0.87 24.39 -3.24
CA ILE A 204 0.67 23.76 -1.93
C ILE A 204 1.35 24.57 -0.83
N GLU A 205 2.60 24.98 -1.01
CA GLU A 205 3.37 25.77 -0.04
C GLU A 205 2.75 27.15 0.23
N ASN A 206 2.02 27.72 -0.72
CA ASN A 206 1.35 29.01 -0.56
C ASN A 206 -0.09 28.89 -0.02
N LEU A 207 -0.65 27.68 0.09
CA LEU A 207 -1.98 27.46 0.64
C LEU A 207 -1.87 27.17 2.15
N ASN A 208 -2.41 28.06 2.98
CA ASN A 208 -2.52 27.82 4.43
C ASN A 208 -3.75 26.96 4.75
N VAL A 209 -3.75 25.71 4.25
CA VAL A 209 -4.86 24.76 4.45
C VAL A 209 -4.36 23.56 5.24
N GLU A 210 -4.97 23.32 6.40
CA GLU A 210 -4.70 22.12 7.19
C GLU A 210 -5.08 20.86 6.40
N VAL A 211 -4.24 19.83 6.48
CA VAL A 211 -4.49 18.54 5.80
C VAL A 211 -5.71 17.86 6.41
N ASN A 212 -5.76 17.78 7.75
CA ASN A 212 -6.94 17.42 8.55
C ASN A 212 -6.73 17.91 10.00
N GLN A 213 -7.73 17.66 10.87
CA GLN A 213 -7.70 18.04 12.29
C GLN A 213 -7.54 16.82 13.23
N ARG A 214 -7.13 15.66 12.69
CA ARG A 214 -7.01 14.42 13.45
C ARG A 214 -5.73 14.43 14.29
N ARG A 215 -5.88 14.11 15.58
CA ARG A 215 -4.74 14.03 16.52
C ARG A 215 -4.07 12.66 16.52
N ASN A 216 -4.80 11.62 16.11
CA ASN A 216 -4.29 10.26 16.04
C ASN A 216 -3.69 10.01 14.64
N THR A 217 -2.44 9.51 14.57
CA THR A 217 -1.72 9.27 13.31
C THR A 217 -2.49 8.32 12.40
N TYR A 218 -2.96 7.20 12.94
CA TYR A 218 -3.72 6.22 12.18
C TYR A 218 -5.00 6.83 11.57
N GLU A 219 -5.86 7.47 12.36
CA GLU A 219 -7.07 8.13 11.84
C GLU A 219 -6.73 9.20 10.80
N SER A 220 -5.70 10.00 11.07
CA SER A 220 -5.23 11.07 10.20
C SER A 220 -4.79 10.56 8.83
N VAL A 221 -3.88 9.59 8.80
CA VAL A 221 -3.33 9.02 7.58
C VAL A 221 -4.40 8.29 6.78
N MET A 222 -5.26 7.51 7.44
CA MET A 222 -6.33 6.77 6.78
C MET A 222 -7.38 7.69 6.16
N GLU A 223 -7.80 8.73 6.88
CA GLU A 223 -8.75 9.72 6.35
C GLU A 223 -8.17 10.42 5.13
N VAL A 224 -6.93 10.90 5.23
CA VAL A 224 -6.27 11.63 4.12
C VAL A 224 -6.10 10.73 2.92
N TRP A 225 -5.61 9.50 3.11
CA TRP A 225 -5.42 8.55 2.04
C TRP A 225 -6.74 8.24 1.31
N PHE A 226 -7.82 7.96 2.04
CA PHE A 226 -9.11 7.63 1.45
C PHE A 226 -9.77 8.82 0.75
N GLU A 227 -9.77 10.00 1.38
CA GLU A 227 -10.32 11.20 0.75
C GLU A 227 -9.51 11.58 -0.49
N SER A 228 -8.19 11.52 -0.42
CA SER A 228 -7.30 11.75 -1.57
C SER A 228 -7.66 10.83 -2.73
N MET A 229 -7.73 9.52 -2.49
CA MET A 229 -8.03 8.55 -3.54
C MET A 229 -9.40 8.83 -4.18
N LYS A 230 -10.44 9.07 -3.38
CA LYS A 230 -11.80 9.35 -3.90
C LYS A 230 -11.85 10.64 -4.73
N VAL A 231 -11.17 11.69 -4.29
CA VAL A 231 -11.21 12.99 -4.98
C VAL A 231 -10.39 12.92 -6.26
N VAL A 232 -9.19 12.33 -6.22
CA VAL A 232 -8.35 12.20 -7.42
C VAL A 232 -9.00 11.27 -8.44
N ASP A 233 -9.65 10.17 -8.03
CA ASP A 233 -10.42 9.30 -8.94
C ASP A 233 -11.48 10.08 -9.74
N LYS A 234 -12.26 10.92 -9.05
CA LYS A 234 -13.26 11.76 -9.68
C LYS A 234 -12.62 12.82 -10.59
N LEU A 235 -11.50 13.42 -10.17
CA LEU A 235 -10.79 14.42 -10.95
C LEU A 235 -10.28 13.84 -12.28
N VAL A 236 -9.65 12.66 -12.26
CA VAL A 236 -9.16 12.01 -13.49
C VAL A 236 -10.32 11.52 -14.37
N ALA A 237 -11.50 11.28 -13.80
CA ALA A 237 -12.74 11.03 -14.53
C ALA A 237 -13.39 12.32 -15.11
N GLY A 238 -12.76 13.49 -14.94
CA GLY A 238 -13.26 14.77 -15.44
C GLY A 238 -14.41 15.36 -14.61
N VAL A 239 -14.65 14.85 -13.40
CA VAL A 239 -15.71 15.35 -12.51
C VAL A 239 -15.16 16.52 -11.69
N PRO A 240 -15.74 17.73 -11.79
CA PRO A 240 -15.29 18.89 -11.01
C PRO A 240 -15.34 18.62 -9.50
N GLN A 241 -14.29 19.04 -8.78
CA GLN A 241 -14.17 18.88 -7.33
C GLN A 241 -14.07 20.24 -6.65
N SER A 242 -14.70 20.36 -5.47
CA SER A 242 -14.52 21.50 -4.57
C SER A 242 -13.59 21.07 -3.43
N VAL A 243 -12.42 21.69 -3.34
CA VAL A 243 -11.39 21.33 -2.35
C VAL A 243 -11.63 22.12 -1.06
N HIS A 244 -11.93 21.41 0.02
CA HIS A 244 -12.22 22.01 1.33
C HIS A 244 -11.15 21.71 2.40
N ASN A 245 -10.22 20.79 2.13
CA ASN A 245 -9.13 20.42 3.02
C ASN A 245 -7.87 20.05 2.21
N GLY A 246 -6.71 20.01 2.89
CA GLY A 246 -5.42 19.76 2.26
C GLY A 246 -5.22 18.32 1.79
N ALA A 247 -6.10 17.37 2.14
CA ALA A 247 -5.97 15.97 1.73
C ALA A 247 -5.87 15.81 0.21
N VAL A 248 -6.68 16.55 -0.56
CA VAL A 248 -6.63 16.49 -2.03
C VAL A 248 -5.27 16.92 -2.57
N LEU A 249 -4.65 17.93 -1.95
CA LEU A 249 -3.33 18.42 -2.34
C LEU A 249 -2.26 17.37 -2.05
N VAL A 250 -2.38 16.66 -0.93
CA VAL A 250 -1.55 15.51 -0.58
C VAL A 250 -1.63 14.45 -1.68
N GLY A 251 -2.86 14.04 -2.04
CA GLY A 251 -3.12 13.06 -3.08
C GLY A 251 -2.60 13.44 -4.47
N LEU A 252 -2.70 14.72 -4.86
CA LEU A 252 -2.24 15.19 -6.17
C LEU A 252 -0.71 15.26 -6.28
N SER A 253 -0.03 15.43 -5.14
CA SER A 253 1.44 15.54 -5.11
C SER A 253 2.16 14.20 -5.12
N ALA A 254 1.46 13.12 -4.74
CA ALA A 254 1.97 11.76 -4.63
C ALA A 254 1.76 10.99 -5.95
#